data_AF-A0A423WXT6-F1
#
_entry.id   AF-A0A423WXT6-F1
#
_cell.length_a   1.000
_cell.length_b   1.000
_cell.length_c   1.000
_cell.angle_alpha   90.00
_cell.angle_beta   90.00
_cell.angle_gamma   90.00
#
_symmetry.space_group_name_H-M   'P 1'
#
loop_
_entity.id
_entity.type
_entity.pdbx_description
1 polymer ?
#
loop_
_entity_poly.entity_id
_entity_poly.type
_entity_poly.pdbx_seq_one_letter_code
_entity_poly.pdbx_strand_id
1 'polypeptide(L)'
;MQSSYEQQLANLQSQHAIVSRQLEQLTNILNTHFTSQISAIQSVQQPAPVPPPISGFVGATPRPGGGVATLISRQEHSETPSYAASSPSQTPTVTSLRDTYDKVEIKIIPSSVPNQPPTVVPSRLDSVDEVWHEYRYGRDGNPSLESVEVRWGPRWRRDYKVQRWFNKRKIIVDKIMQYIADGVDEQAAMNELQVMRKSRTLNWLSRELESHRKETKKQWKAAREAAIANKQAMLGSDAMPANLA
;
A
#
# COMPACT_ATOMS: atom_id res chain seq x y z
N MET A 1 30.40 15.89 44.69
CA MET A 1 29.50 15.04 43.85
C MET A 1 28.32 15.82 43.26
N GLN A 2 27.69 16.73 44.00
CA GLN A 2 26.46 17.46 43.61
C GLN A 2 26.50 18.14 42.23
N SER A 3 27.58 18.87 41.92
CA SER A 3 27.75 19.60 40.65
C SER A 3 27.66 18.73 39.37
N SER A 4 28.04 17.45 39.43
CA SER A 4 27.95 16.54 38.26
C SER A 4 26.49 16.23 37.90
N TYR A 5 25.62 16.10 38.92
CA TYR A 5 24.19 15.81 38.74
C TYR A 5 23.44 17.03 38.18
N GLU A 6 23.76 18.23 38.67
CA GLU A 6 23.20 19.49 38.13
C GLU A 6 23.61 19.70 36.66
N GLN A 7 24.86 19.37 36.31
CA GLN A 7 25.33 19.47 34.93
C GLN A 7 24.67 18.43 34.00
N GLN A 8 24.35 17.23 34.51
CA GLN A 8 23.53 16.26 33.78
C GLN A 8 22.09 16.75 33.56
N LEU A 9 21.45 17.34 34.57
CA LEU A 9 20.11 17.93 34.45
C LEU A 9 20.07 19.07 33.43
N ALA A 10 21.04 19.99 33.47
CA ALA A 10 21.15 21.09 32.51
C ALA A 10 21.35 20.58 31.06
N ASN A 11 22.14 19.53 30.87
CA ASN A 11 22.31 18.88 29.56
C ASN A 11 21.00 18.25 29.07
N LEU A 12 20.30 17.51 29.93
CA LEU A 12 19.01 16.88 29.60
C LEU A 12 17.94 17.91 29.22
N GLN A 13 17.87 19.03 29.96
CA GLN A 13 16.98 20.16 29.67
C GLN A 13 17.33 20.83 28.32
N SER A 14 18.62 21.02 28.04
CA SER A 14 19.10 21.54 26.75
C SER A 14 18.70 20.64 25.58
N GLN A 15 18.89 19.32 25.70
CA GLN A 15 18.46 18.35 24.68
C GLN A 15 16.94 18.39 24.47
N HIS A 16 16.15 18.43 25.55
CA HIS A 16 14.69 18.54 25.45
C HIS A 16 14.26 19.83 24.74
N ALA A 17 14.91 20.97 25.02
CA ALA A 17 14.63 22.24 24.35
C ALA A 17 14.98 22.22 22.86
N ILE A 18 16.08 21.55 22.47
CA ILE A 18 16.47 21.36 21.06
C ILE A 18 15.42 20.52 20.32
N VAL A 19 15.04 19.37 20.88
CA VAL A 19 14.03 18.47 20.28
C VAL A 19 12.67 19.17 20.16
N SER A 20 12.28 19.96 21.18
CA SER A 20 11.03 20.72 21.16
C SER A 20 10.99 21.75 20.02
N ARG A 21 12.08 22.50 19.80
CA ARG A 21 12.20 23.45 18.68
C ARG A 21 12.17 22.77 17.32
N GLN A 22 12.83 21.61 17.18
CA GLN A 22 12.79 20.83 15.94
C GLN A 22 11.36 20.35 15.61
N LEU A 23 10.61 19.90 16.61
CA LEU A 23 9.22 19.47 16.44
C LEU A 23 8.31 20.63 16.02
N GLU A 24 8.48 21.80 16.63
CA GLU A 24 7.75 23.03 16.29
C GLU A 24 8.07 23.49 14.85
N GLN A 25 9.34 23.47 14.45
CA GLN A 25 9.76 23.75 13.07
C GLN A 25 9.11 22.80 12.06
N LEU A 26 9.16 21.49 12.29
CA LEU A 26 8.52 20.49 11.42
C LEU A 26 7.00 20.71 11.33
N THR A 27 6.35 21.02 12.44
CA THR A 27 4.91 21.33 12.50
C THR A 27 4.57 22.56 11.65
N ASN A 28 5.37 23.63 11.76
CA ASN A 28 5.18 24.85 10.98
C ASN A 28 5.42 24.64 9.47
N ILE A 29 6.44 23.85 9.10
CA ILE A 29 6.71 23.49 7.69
C ILE A 29 5.53 22.70 7.11
N LEU A 30 5.03 21.68 7.81
CA LEU A 30 3.89 20.88 7.38
C LEU A 30 2.62 21.73 7.23
N ASN A 31 2.28 22.55 8.23
CA ASN A 31 1.12 23.43 8.18
C ASN A 31 1.19 24.43 7.02
N THR A 32 2.36 25.03 6.78
CA THR A 32 2.58 25.97 5.66
C THR A 32 2.38 25.26 4.32
N HIS A 33 2.96 24.07 4.16
CA HIS A 33 2.86 23.28 2.92
C HIS A 33 1.42 22.85 2.62
N PHE A 34 0.69 22.31 3.61
CA PHE A 34 -0.71 21.92 3.43
C PHE A 34 -1.62 23.12 3.16
N THR A 35 -1.42 24.25 3.85
CA THR A 35 -2.21 25.47 3.61
C THR A 35 -2.01 25.97 2.18
N SER A 36 -0.75 25.99 1.70
CA SER A 36 -0.41 26.37 0.32
C SER A 36 -1.07 25.46 -0.72
N GLN A 37 -1.07 24.13 -0.51
CA GLN A 37 -1.75 23.20 -1.42
C GLN A 37 -3.27 23.40 -1.45
N ILE A 38 -3.92 23.63 -0.29
CA ILE A 38 -5.37 23.87 -0.22
C ILE A 38 -5.74 25.17 -0.97
N SER A 39 -4.95 26.24 -0.80
CA SER A 39 -5.14 27.49 -1.53
C SER A 39 -4.97 27.33 -3.04
N ALA A 40 -3.98 26.54 -3.49
CA ALA A 40 -3.78 26.25 -4.91
C ALA A 40 -4.98 25.50 -5.52
N ILE A 41 -5.56 24.52 -4.80
CA ILE A 41 -6.73 23.75 -5.26
C ILE A 41 -7.97 24.65 -5.36
N GLN A 42 -8.20 25.53 -4.37
CA GLN A 42 -9.31 26.48 -4.42
C GLN A 42 -9.19 27.50 -5.57
N SER A 43 -7.98 27.90 -5.95
CA SER A 43 -7.74 28.82 -7.07
C SER A 43 -8.09 28.22 -8.45
N VAL A 44 -8.17 26.89 -8.59
CA VAL A 44 -8.59 26.23 -9.84
C VAL A 44 -10.12 26.19 -9.99
N GLN A 45 -10.87 26.55 -8.95
CA GLN A 45 -12.33 26.39 -8.88
C GLN A 45 -13.11 27.70 -9.05
N GLN A 46 -12.53 28.71 -9.72
CA GLN A 46 -13.32 29.83 -10.26
C GLN A 46 -14.07 29.39 -11.53
N PRO A 47 -15.41 29.44 -11.57
CA PRO A 47 -16.16 29.08 -12.77
C PRO A 47 -15.95 30.13 -13.86
N ALA A 48 -15.55 29.68 -15.05
CA ALA A 48 -15.41 30.54 -16.23
C ALA A 48 -16.77 31.15 -16.65
N PRO A 49 -16.80 32.41 -17.13
CA PRO A 49 -18.03 33.02 -17.60
C PRO A 49 -18.54 32.32 -18.87
N VAL A 50 -19.80 31.89 -18.85
CA VAL A 50 -20.47 31.25 -19.99
C VAL A 50 -20.73 32.24 -21.13
N PRO A 51 -20.40 31.91 -22.39
CA PRO A 51 -20.79 32.71 -23.54
C PRO A 51 -22.29 32.56 -23.84
N PRO A 52 -22.96 33.60 -24.40
CA PRO A 52 -24.39 33.57 -24.68
C PRO A 52 -24.76 32.69 -25.89
N PRO A 53 -25.99 32.17 -25.96
CA PRO A 53 -26.45 31.34 -27.06
C PRO A 53 -26.76 32.18 -28.32
N ILE A 54 -26.27 31.73 -29.47
CA ILE A 54 -26.63 32.31 -30.77
C ILE A 54 -27.86 31.58 -31.32
N SER A 55 -28.95 32.33 -31.50
CA SER A 55 -30.20 31.82 -32.08
C SER A 55 -30.15 31.76 -33.61
N GLY A 56 -30.50 30.59 -34.15
CA GLY A 56 -31.12 30.45 -35.48
C GLY A 56 -30.17 30.33 -36.67
N PHE A 57 -30.32 29.23 -37.42
CA PHE A 57 -30.82 29.30 -38.81
C PHE A 57 -31.45 27.96 -39.21
N VAL A 58 -32.38 28.00 -40.17
CA VAL A 58 -33.27 26.89 -40.55
C VAL A 58 -33.00 26.37 -41.96
N GLY A 59 -33.35 25.09 -42.16
CA GLY A 59 -33.54 24.44 -43.47
C GLY A 59 -32.42 23.47 -43.88
N ALA A 60 -32.64 22.41 -44.65
CA ALA A 60 -33.83 21.65 -45.03
C ALA A 60 -33.36 20.56 -46.02
N THR A 61 -33.81 19.31 -45.81
CA THR A 61 -33.90 18.19 -46.80
C THR A 61 -32.65 17.56 -47.46
N PRO A 62 -32.66 16.23 -47.73
CA PRO A 62 -31.56 15.49 -48.38
C PRO A 62 -31.87 14.97 -49.81
N ARG A 63 -30.84 14.67 -50.61
CA ARG A 63 -30.85 13.55 -51.60
C ARG A 63 -29.44 13.18 -52.13
N PRO A 64 -29.25 12.00 -52.76
CA PRO A 64 -27.93 11.41 -53.01
C PRO A 64 -27.44 11.47 -54.48
N GLY A 65 -26.12 11.27 -54.62
CA GLY A 65 -25.35 10.90 -55.80
C GLY A 65 -23.91 10.69 -55.33
N GLY A 66 -23.14 9.69 -55.73
CA GLY A 66 -23.13 9.00 -57.01
C GLY A 66 -21.76 9.30 -57.66
N GLY A 67 -20.75 8.47 -57.38
CA GLY A 67 -19.37 8.79 -57.72
C GLY A 67 -18.39 7.66 -57.43
N VAL A 68 -18.42 6.62 -58.29
CA VAL A 68 -17.38 5.60 -58.37
C VAL A 68 -16.20 6.11 -59.19
N ALA A 69 -14.96 5.95 -58.70
CA ALA A 69 -13.75 5.96 -59.53
C ALA A 69 -12.60 5.24 -58.81
N THR A 70 -12.26 4.06 -59.32
CA THR A 70 -11.11 3.24 -58.91
C THR A 70 -9.86 3.68 -59.69
N LEU A 71 -8.64 3.39 -59.19
CA LEU A 71 -7.50 2.72 -59.88
C LEU A 71 -6.09 3.29 -59.58
N ILE A 72 -5.26 2.40 -59.01
CA ILE A 72 -3.90 2.00 -59.45
C ILE A 72 -2.74 3.03 -59.48
N SER A 73 -1.76 2.79 -58.60
CA SER A 73 -0.41 2.33 -59.01
C SER A 73 0.19 1.50 -57.86
N ARG A 74 0.38 0.19 -58.03
CA ARG A 74 1.52 -0.49 -58.72
C ARG A 74 2.78 -0.40 -57.83
N GLN A 75 3.04 -1.38 -56.97
CA GLN A 75 3.64 -2.70 -57.25
C GLN A 75 5.09 -2.57 -57.75
N GLU A 76 6.05 -3.23 -57.10
CA GLU A 76 7.02 -4.25 -57.62
C GLU A 76 7.62 -4.96 -56.37
N HIS A 77 7.33 -6.25 -56.12
CA HIS A 77 8.17 -7.46 -56.34
C HIS A 77 9.62 -7.37 -55.78
N SER A 78 10.27 -8.38 -55.18
CA SER A 78 9.96 -9.78 -54.82
C SER A 78 10.78 -10.14 -53.53
N GLU A 79 11.03 -11.36 -53.04
CA GLU A 79 10.69 -12.75 -53.43
C GLU A 79 10.70 -13.68 -52.19
N THR A 80 10.20 -14.92 -52.31
CA THR A 80 10.36 -16.01 -51.34
C THR A 80 11.54 -16.91 -51.73
N PRO A 81 12.18 -17.61 -50.76
CA PRO A 81 11.95 -19.05 -50.75
C PRO A 81 11.71 -19.64 -49.35
N SER A 82 10.86 -20.66 -49.32
CA SER A 82 10.58 -21.51 -48.16
C SER A 82 11.71 -22.53 -47.95
N TYR A 83 12.14 -22.77 -46.71
CA TYR A 83 12.53 -24.11 -46.27
C TYR A 83 12.28 -24.34 -44.78
N ALA A 84 11.92 -25.59 -44.49
CA ALA A 84 11.34 -26.15 -43.27
C ALA A 84 12.07 -25.95 -41.93
N ALA A 85 11.25 -25.89 -40.87
CA ALA A 85 11.38 -26.57 -39.57
C ALA A 85 12.70 -26.49 -38.76
N SER A 86 12.61 -25.94 -37.54
CA SER A 86 12.68 -26.76 -36.30
C SER A 86 12.45 -25.93 -35.02
N SER A 87 12.01 -26.61 -33.96
CA SER A 87 11.56 -26.08 -32.67
C SER A 87 12.58 -25.23 -31.90
N PRO A 88 12.13 -24.29 -31.03
CA PRO A 88 13.02 -23.61 -30.08
C PRO A 88 13.56 -24.59 -29.05
N SER A 89 14.89 -24.77 -29.02
CA SER A 89 15.57 -25.58 -28.02
C SER A 89 15.54 -24.88 -26.67
N GLN A 90 14.68 -25.36 -25.78
CA GLN A 90 14.61 -24.90 -24.39
C GLN A 90 15.85 -25.43 -23.64
N THR A 91 16.72 -24.53 -23.19
CA THR A 91 17.74 -24.87 -22.19
C THR A 91 17.05 -25.20 -20.86
N PRO A 92 17.23 -26.40 -20.29
CA PRO A 92 16.53 -26.78 -19.07
C PRO A 92 17.05 -25.99 -17.87
N THR A 93 16.14 -25.27 -17.20
CA THR A 93 16.36 -24.66 -15.90
C THR A 93 16.87 -25.71 -14.90
N VAL A 94 17.92 -25.37 -14.15
CA VAL A 94 18.47 -26.23 -13.10
C VAL A 94 17.41 -26.46 -12.03
N THR A 95 16.80 -27.65 -12.04
CA THR A 95 15.86 -28.10 -11.00
C THR A 95 16.62 -28.31 -9.69
N SER A 96 16.68 -27.26 -8.86
CA SER A 96 17.15 -27.33 -7.49
C SER A 96 16.16 -28.15 -6.65
N LEU A 97 16.34 -29.47 -6.66
CA LEU A 97 15.68 -30.41 -5.75
C LEU A 97 16.06 -30.05 -4.30
N ARG A 98 15.17 -29.35 -3.60
CA ARG A 98 15.24 -29.12 -2.15
C ARG A 98 13.85 -29.30 -1.53
N ASP A 99 13.70 -30.42 -0.82
CA ASP A 99 12.69 -30.73 0.20
C ASP A 99 11.28 -30.16 -0.02
N THR A 100 10.55 -30.77 -0.95
CA THR A 100 9.12 -30.53 -1.16
C THR A 100 8.26 -31.17 -0.07
N TYR A 101 8.18 -30.53 1.10
CA TYR A 101 7.06 -30.74 2.03
C TYR A 101 5.81 -30.02 1.51
N ASP A 102 5.00 -30.70 0.68
CA ASP A 102 3.68 -30.27 0.15
C ASP A 102 3.38 -28.77 0.13
N LYS A 103 4.22 -28.03 -0.60
CA LYS A 103 4.02 -26.61 -0.86
C LYS A 103 2.86 -26.44 -1.84
N VAL A 104 1.73 -25.94 -1.34
CA VAL A 104 0.52 -25.73 -2.15
C VAL A 104 0.53 -24.31 -2.67
N GLU A 105 0.65 -24.15 -3.97
CA GLU A 105 0.58 -22.84 -4.63
C GLU A 105 -0.84 -22.27 -4.66
N ILE A 106 -0.96 -20.95 -4.79
CA ILE A 106 -2.24 -20.27 -4.88
C ILE A 106 -2.93 -20.63 -6.20
N LYS A 107 -4.27 -20.77 -6.18
CA LYS A 107 -5.06 -20.89 -7.40
C LYS A 107 -6.21 -19.89 -7.37
N ILE A 108 -6.17 -18.93 -8.29
CA ILE A 108 -7.16 -17.87 -8.46
C ILE A 108 -7.99 -18.24 -9.69
N ILE A 109 -9.08 -18.96 -9.46
CA ILE A 109 -9.97 -19.44 -10.52
C ILE A 109 -10.90 -18.27 -10.89
N PRO A 110 -10.81 -17.69 -12.11
CA PRO A 110 -11.73 -16.63 -12.52
C PRO A 110 -13.16 -17.17 -12.57
N SER A 111 -14.15 -16.38 -12.16
CA SER A 111 -15.54 -16.79 -12.36
C SER A 111 -15.90 -16.72 -13.85
N SER A 112 -16.64 -17.73 -14.32
CA SER A 112 -17.28 -17.73 -15.64
C SER A 112 -18.45 -16.71 -15.70
N VAL A 113 -18.98 -16.29 -14.55
CA VAL A 113 -20.08 -15.33 -14.47
C VAL A 113 -19.53 -13.89 -14.44
N PRO A 114 -20.03 -12.98 -15.30
CA PRO A 114 -19.60 -11.58 -15.28
C PRO A 114 -19.89 -10.91 -13.93
N ASN A 115 -18.98 -10.02 -13.50
CA ASN A 115 -19.06 -9.27 -12.24
C ASN A 115 -19.11 -10.11 -10.94
N GLN A 116 -18.74 -11.40 -11.01
CA GLN A 116 -18.53 -12.25 -9.84
C GLN A 116 -17.03 -12.36 -9.51
N PRO A 117 -16.62 -12.26 -8.22
CA PRO A 117 -15.22 -12.41 -7.82
C PRO A 117 -14.67 -13.81 -8.12
N PRO A 118 -13.34 -13.95 -8.29
CA PRO A 118 -12.68 -15.23 -8.48
C PRO A 118 -12.76 -16.10 -7.21
N THR A 119 -12.75 -17.41 -7.39
CA THR A 119 -12.60 -18.39 -6.32
C THR A 119 -11.11 -18.58 -6.04
N VAL A 120 -10.66 -18.23 -4.84
CA VAL A 120 -9.23 -18.36 -4.45
C VAL A 120 -9.03 -19.55 -3.54
N VAL A 121 -8.20 -20.50 -3.98
CA VAL A 121 -7.71 -21.63 -3.18
C VAL A 121 -6.50 -21.17 -2.37
N PRO A 122 -6.56 -21.23 -1.02
CA PRO A 122 -5.47 -20.83 -0.13
C PRO A 122 -4.16 -21.59 -0.36
N SER A 123 -3.06 -20.85 -0.58
CA SER A 123 -1.71 -21.43 -0.64
C SER A 123 -1.16 -21.82 0.74
N ARG A 124 -0.23 -22.77 0.75
CA ARG A 124 0.67 -23.10 1.86
C ARG A 124 2.07 -22.65 1.45
N LEU A 125 2.47 -21.49 1.96
CA LEU A 125 3.78 -20.90 1.77
C LEU A 125 4.50 -20.86 3.11
N ASP A 126 5.79 -21.16 3.06
CA ASP A 126 6.65 -21.29 4.24
C ASP A 126 7.79 -20.27 4.25
N SER A 127 7.80 -19.29 3.35
CA SER A 127 8.70 -18.13 3.39
C SER A 127 7.94 -16.80 3.43
N VAL A 128 8.55 -15.78 4.04
CA VAL A 128 8.06 -14.38 3.99
C VAL A 128 8.16 -13.82 2.58
N ASP A 129 9.26 -14.13 1.90
CA ASP A 129 9.53 -13.74 0.51
C ASP A 129 8.43 -14.21 -0.44
N GLU A 130 8.01 -15.47 -0.32
CA GLU A 130 6.98 -16.06 -1.19
C GLU A 130 5.61 -15.38 -1.00
N VAL A 131 5.29 -14.97 0.24
CA VAL A 131 4.05 -14.28 0.60
C VAL A 131 4.04 -12.86 0.02
N TRP A 132 5.19 -12.20 0.01
CA TRP A 132 5.36 -10.89 -0.61
C TRP A 132 5.22 -10.97 -2.14
N HIS A 133 5.88 -11.93 -2.78
CA HIS A 133 5.77 -12.17 -4.22
C HIS A 133 4.34 -12.52 -4.64
N GLU A 134 3.68 -13.44 -3.92
CA GLU A 134 2.25 -13.78 -4.09
C GLU A 134 1.35 -12.54 -3.99
N TYR A 135 1.70 -11.58 -3.12
CA TYR A 135 0.92 -10.36 -2.94
C TYR A 135 1.12 -9.34 -4.06
N ARG A 136 2.38 -9.03 -4.41
CA ARG A 136 2.76 -7.90 -5.28
C ARG A 136 2.77 -8.27 -6.76
N TYR A 137 3.45 -9.36 -7.11
CA TYR A 137 3.70 -9.76 -8.49
C TYR A 137 2.73 -10.84 -8.98
N GLY A 138 2.15 -11.60 -8.05
CA GLY A 138 1.42 -12.83 -8.38
C GLY A 138 2.39 -14.01 -8.50
N ARG A 139 1.84 -15.18 -8.81
CA ARG A 139 2.59 -16.44 -8.78
C ARG A 139 1.94 -17.46 -9.71
N ASP A 140 2.74 -18.25 -10.43
CA ASP A 140 2.28 -19.44 -11.17
C ASP A 140 1.14 -19.15 -12.18
N GLY A 141 1.23 -18.00 -12.86
CA GLY A 141 0.22 -17.52 -13.81
C GLY A 141 -1.01 -16.86 -13.18
N ASN A 142 -1.13 -16.86 -11.85
CA ASN A 142 -2.19 -16.14 -11.14
C ASN A 142 -1.87 -14.63 -11.07
N PRO A 143 -2.90 -13.75 -11.13
CA PRO A 143 -2.72 -12.33 -10.88
C PRO A 143 -2.28 -12.05 -9.43
N SER A 144 -1.67 -10.90 -9.18
CA SER A 144 -1.24 -10.50 -7.84
C SER A 144 -2.44 -10.35 -6.89
N LEU A 145 -2.30 -10.75 -5.62
CA LEU A 145 -3.38 -10.57 -4.63
C LEU A 145 -3.71 -9.09 -4.43
N GLU A 146 -2.74 -8.19 -4.59
CA GLU A 146 -2.96 -6.75 -4.61
C GLU A 146 -4.00 -6.36 -5.68
N SER A 147 -3.86 -6.86 -6.92
CA SER A 147 -4.83 -6.57 -7.99
C SER A 147 -6.22 -7.15 -7.73
N VAL A 148 -6.31 -8.32 -7.09
CA VAL A 148 -7.58 -8.98 -6.74
C VAL A 148 -8.28 -8.24 -5.60
N GLU A 149 -7.53 -7.81 -4.58
CA GLU A 149 -8.04 -7.01 -3.47
C GLU A 149 -8.48 -5.62 -3.93
N VAL A 150 -7.74 -4.95 -4.82
CA VAL A 150 -8.16 -3.66 -5.40
C VAL A 150 -9.43 -3.81 -6.24
N ARG A 151 -9.55 -4.87 -7.06
CA ARG A 151 -10.70 -5.08 -7.96
C ARG A 151 -11.98 -5.51 -7.24
N TRP A 152 -11.87 -6.34 -6.20
CA TRP A 152 -13.01 -7.02 -5.58
C TRP A 152 -13.20 -6.73 -4.08
N GLY A 153 -12.19 -6.20 -3.40
CA GLY A 153 -12.20 -5.93 -1.96
C GLY A 153 -12.61 -7.15 -1.14
N PRO A 154 -13.43 -7.01 -0.08
CA PRO A 154 -13.90 -8.15 0.70
C PRO A 154 -14.72 -9.21 -0.08
N ARG A 155 -15.21 -8.91 -1.29
CA ARG A 155 -16.15 -9.79 -2.02
C ARG A 155 -15.53 -11.13 -2.44
N TRP A 156 -14.22 -11.18 -2.73
CA TRP A 156 -13.53 -12.42 -3.11
C TRP A 156 -13.15 -13.30 -1.91
N ARG A 157 -13.30 -12.79 -0.68
CA ARG A 157 -12.95 -13.48 0.59
C ARG A 157 -14.17 -13.80 1.44
N ARG A 158 -15.29 -14.18 0.81
CA ARG A 158 -16.52 -14.59 1.50
C ARG A 158 -16.32 -15.84 2.36
N ASP A 159 -15.48 -16.77 1.92
CA ASP A 159 -15.14 -17.96 2.69
C ASP A 159 -14.27 -17.61 3.90
N TYR A 160 -14.75 -17.94 5.10
CA TYR A 160 -14.01 -17.70 6.36
C TYR A 160 -12.58 -18.28 6.33
N LYS A 161 -12.38 -19.43 5.66
CA LYS A 161 -11.05 -20.03 5.47
C LYS A 161 -10.12 -19.12 4.67
N VAL A 162 -10.59 -18.57 3.56
CA VAL A 162 -9.85 -17.64 2.68
C VAL A 162 -9.63 -16.30 3.39
N GLN A 163 -10.66 -15.75 4.04
CA GLN A 163 -10.55 -14.53 4.83
C GLN A 163 -9.46 -14.63 5.91
N ARG A 164 -9.47 -15.72 6.70
CA ARG A 164 -8.50 -15.97 7.77
C ARG A 164 -7.08 -16.21 7.25
N TRP A 165 -6.95 -16.86 6.09
CA TRP A 165 -5.69 -17.09 5.39
C TRP A 165 -5.09 -15.78 4.88
N PHE A 166 -5.90 -14.93 4.23
CA PHE A 166 -5.48 -13.63 3.71
C PHE A 166 -5.09 -12.69 4.84
N ASN A 167 -5.92 -12.55 5.89
CA ASN A 167 -5.67 -11.60 6.97
C ASN A 167 -4.30 -11.84 7.65
N LYS A 168 -3.88 -13.10 7.80
CA LYS A 168 -2.56 -13.47 8.33
C LYS A 168 -1.41 -12.99 7.43
N ARG A 169 -1.51 -13.25 6.13
CA ARG A 169 -0.55 -12.76 5.12
C ARG A 169 -0.52 -11.23 5.06
N LYS A 170 -1.69 -10.60 5.10
CA LYS A 170 -1.83 -9.14 5.03
C LYS A 170 -1.12 -8.45 6.20
N ILE A 171 -1.15 -9.00 7.43
CA ILE A 171 -0.38 -8.47 8.56
C ILE A 171 1.14 -8.44 8.26
N ILE A 172 1.67 -9.47 7.59
CA ILE A 172 3.10 -9.56 7.20
C ILE A 172 3.40 -8.56 6.09
N VAL A 173 2.61 -8.56 5.01
CA VAL A 173 2.71 -7.62 3.89
C VAL A 173 2.66 -6.17 4.37
N ASP A 174 1.69 -5.83 5.23
CA ASP A 174 1.57 -4.50 5.86
C ASP A 174 2.83 -4.09 6.62
N LYS A 175 3.53 -5.05 7.25
CA LYS A 175 4.76 -4.76 8.00
C LYS A 175 5.95 -4.54 7.06
N ILE A 176 6.03 -5.27 5.95
CA ILE A 176 6.99 -5.00 4.87
C ILE A 176 6.74 -3.60 4.27
N MET A 177 5.48 -3.27 3.95
CA MET A 177 5.12 -1.93 3.46
C MET A 177 5.40 -0.82 4.48
N GLN A 178 5.25 -1.09 5.78
CA GLN A 178 5.66 -0.14 6.82
C GLN A 178 7.18 0.10 6.76
N TYR A 179 7.99 -0.95 6.71
CA TYR A 179 9.43 -0.80 6.63
C TYR A 179 9.89 -0.07 5.36
N ILE A 180 9.24 -0.32 4.21
CA ILE A 180 9.49 0.44 2.97
C ILE A 180 9.13 1.92 3.14
N ALA A 181 8.04 2.24 3.84
CA ALA A 181 7.68 3.63 4.18
C ALA A 181 8.64 4.28 5.20
N ASP A 182 9.23 3.47 6.09
CA ASP A 182 10.29 3.88 7.04
C ASP A 182 11.67 4.04 6.34
N GLY A 183 11.77 3.78 5.01
CA GLY A 183 12.98 3.94 4.20
C GLY A 183 13.88 2.71 4.10
N VAL A 184 13.42 1.54 4.56
CA VAL A 184 14.14 0.26 4.46
C VAL A 184 13.90 -0.37 3.09
N ASP A 185 14.93 -0.96 2.50
CA ASP A 185 14.82 -1.69 1.23
C ASP A 185 13.87 -2.90 1.32
N GLU A 186 13.24 -3.25 0.20
CA GLU A 186 12.26 -4.35 0.11
C GLU A 186 12.86 -5.71 0.52
N GLN A 187 14.08 -6.04 0.06
CA GLN A 187 14.77 -7.28 0.43
C GLN A 187 15.24 -7.26 1.89
N ALA A 188 15.71 -6.10 2.37
CA ALA A 188 16.08 -5.93 3.78
C ALA A 188 14.86 -6.13 4.71
N ALA A 189 13.71 -5.54 4.38
CA ALA A 189 12.46 -5.67 5.13
C ALA A 189 11.95 -7.13 5.18
N MET A 190 12.05 -7.87 4.07
CA MET A 190 11.72 -9.30 4.04
C MET A 190 12.69 -10.14 4.89
N ASN A 191 13.99 -9.86 4.80
CA ASN A 191 15.01 -10.55 5.58
C ASN A 191 14.85 -10.31 7.08
N GLU A 192 14.58 -9.08 7.53
CA GLU A 192 14.30 -8.77 8.94
C GLU A 192 13.14 -9.62 9.50
N LEU A 193 12.03 -9.73 8.77
CA LEU A 193 10.89 -10.53 9.21
C LEU A 193 11.20 -12.03 9.22
N GLN A 194 12.02 -12.51 8.27
CA GLN A 194 12.50 -13.89 8.25
C GLN A 194 13.47 -14.17 9.41
N VAL A 195 14.34 -13.23 9.77
CA VAL A 195 15.24 -13.29 10.95
C VAL A 195 14.44 -13.27 12.26
N MET A 196 13.42 -12.40 12.37
CA MET A 196 12.53 -12.37 13.55
C MET A 196 11.76 -13.69 13.71
N ARG A 197 11.28 -14.24 12.59
CA ARG A 197 10.64 -15.55 12.52
C ARG A 197 11.57 -16.71 12.91
N LYS A 198 12.86 -16.65 12.57
CA LYS A 198 13.79 -17.80 12.71
C LYS A 198 13.17 -19.05 12.07
N SER A 199 13.23 -20.20 12.74
CA SER A 199 12.64 -21.48 12.30
C SER A 199 11.16 -21.69 12.66
N ARG A 200 10.42 -20.67 13.12
CA ARG A 200 8.99 -20.82 13.49
C ARG A 200 8.09 -20.78 12.25
N THR A 201 6.78 -21.02 12.43
CA THR A 201 5.83 -20.97 11.31
C THR A 201 5.47 -19.53 10.91
N LEU A 202 5.07 -19.32 9.66
CA LEU A 202 4.52 -18.04 9.18
C LEU A 202 3.28 -17.58 9.99
N ASN A 203 2.49 -18.55 10.47
CA ASN A 203 1.35 -18.31 11.36
C ASN A 203 1.76 -17.80 12.75
N TRP A 204 2.92 -18.21 13.27
CA TRP A 204 3.50 -17.64 14.49
C TRP A 204 3.88 -16.17 14.25
N LEU A 205 4.62 -15.88 13.16
CA LEU A 205 5.00 -14.52 12.78
C LEU A 205 3.79 -13.58 12.65
N SER A 206 2.71 -14.05 12.02
CA SER A 206 1.45 -13.30 11.87
C SER A 206 0.85 -12.91 13.23
N ARG A 207 0.86 -13.83 14.20
CA ARG A 207 0.33 -13.60 15.56
C ARG A 207 1.23 -12.69 16.38
N GLU A 208 2.54 -12.81 16.22
CA GLU A 208 3.52 -11.97 16.92
C GLU A 208 3.38 -10.50 16.49
N LEU A 209 3.31 -10.26 15.19
CA LEU A 209 3.05 -8.92 14.62
C LEU A 209 1.69 -8.35 15.08
N GLU A 210 0.65 -9.18 15.17
CA GLU A 210 -0.67 -8.76 15.66
C GLU A 210 -0.63 -8.39 17.16
N SER A 211 0.09 -9.16 17.98
CA SER A 211 0.31 -8.88 19.41
C SER A 211 1.08 -7.58 19.61
N HIS A 212 2.17 -7.38 18.86
CA HIS A 212 2.96 -6.15 18.90
C HIS A 212 2.09 -4.93 18.56
N ARG A 213 1.31 -4.97 17.46
CA ARG A 213 0.38 -3.90 17.08
C ARG A 213 -0.63 -3.58 18.20
N LYS A 214 -1.14 -4.60 18.90
CA LYS A 214 -2.06 -4.42 20.03
C LYS A 214 -1.39 -3.77 21.24
N GLU A 215 -0.17 -4.19 21.58
CA GLU A 215 0.56 -3.62 22.71
C GLU A 215 1.00 -2.17 22.43
N THR A 216 1.51 -1.85 21.23
CA THR A 216 1.78 -0.45 20.84
C THR A 216 0.53 0.43 20.93
N LYS A 217 -0.63 -0.06 20.48
CA LYS A 217 -1.90 0.66 20.60
C LYS A 217 -2.35 0.86 22.05
N LYS A 218 -2.12 -0.12 22.91
CA LYS A 218 -2.41 -0.06 24.36
C LYS A 218 -1.48 0.94 25.06
N GLN A 219 -0.18 0.91 24.75
CA GLN A 219 0.80 1.88 25.24
C GLN A 219 0.45 3.31 24.81
N TRP A 220 0.12 3.53 23.53
CA TRP A 220 -0.33 4.84 23.05
C TRP A 220 -1.59 5.35 23.76
N LYS A 221 -2.57 4.45 24.03
CA LYS A 221 -3.76 4.81 24.81
C LYS A 221 -3.38 5.21 26.25
N ALA A 222 -2.56 4.41 26.92
CA ALA A 222 -2.12 4.67 28.29
C ALA A 222 -1.29 5.96 28.39
N ALA A 223 -0.39 6.22 27.45
CA ALA A 223 0.39 7.46 27.38
C ALA A 223 -0.52 8.70 27.16
N ARG A 224 -1.53 8.58 26.30
CA ARG A 224 -2.54 9.64 26.09
C ARG A 224 -3.36 9.91 27.35
N GLU A 225 -3.76 8.86 28.06
CA GLU A 225 -4.52 8.96 29.32
C GLU A 225 -3.67 9.61 30.43
N ALA A 226 -2.41 9.18 30.58
CA ALA A 226 -1.45 9.79 31.50
C ALA A 226 -1.16 11.27 31.17
N ALA A 227 -1.07 11.63 29.88
CA ALA A 227 -0.90 13.03 29.46
C ALA A 227 -2.10 13.91 29.82
N ILE A 228 -3.33 13.37 29.69
CA ILE A 228 -4.56 14.07 30.11
C ILE A 228 -4.58 14.23 31.64
N ALA A 229 -4.26 13.17 32.39
CA ALA A 229 -4.22 13.21 33.85
C ALA A 229 -3.16 14.21 34.37
N ASN A 230 -1.96 14.23 33.78
CA ASN A 230 -0.92 15.19 34.14
C ASN A 230 -1.36 16.65 33.86
N LYS A 231 -2.02 16.89 32.72
CA LYS A 231 -2.59 18.21 32.41
C LYS A 231 -3.67 18.63 33.42
N GLN A 232 -4.50 17.70 33.89
CA GLN A 232 -5.51 17.97 34.92
C GLN A 232 -4.87 18.25 36.28
N ALA A 233 -3.83 17.52 36.68
CA ALA A 233 -3.12 17.75 37.93
C ALA A 233 -2.49 19.15 37.99
N MET A 234 -1.85 19.60 36.91
CA MET A 234 -1.27 20.95 36.79
C MET A 234 -2.32 22.07 36.92
N LEU A 235 -3.52 21.87 36.36
CA LEU A 235 -4.62 22.84 36.49
C LEU A 235 -5.31 22.78 37.86
N GLY A 236 -5.24 21.63 38.55
CA GLY A 236 -5.80 21.44 39.89
C GLY A 236 -4.93 22.01 41.01
N SER A 237 -3.60 22.11 40.83
CA SER A 237 -2.70 22.64 41.86
C SER A 237 -2.73 24.16 42.02
N ASP A 238 -3.19 24.90 41.01
CA ASP A 238 -3.40 26.36 41.12
C ASP A 238 -4.71 26.73 41.86
N ALA A 239 -5.57 25.75 42.17
CA ALA A 239 -6.81 25.96 42.92
C ALA A 239 -6.60 25.83 44.45
N MET A 240 -5.82 26.75 45.03
CA MET A 240 -5.69 26.87 46.49
C MET A 240 -6.98 27.44 47.13
N PRO A 241 -7.27 27.12 48.42
CA PRO A 241 -8.61 27.23 48.99
C PRO A 241 -9.03 28.68 49.26
N ALA A 242 -10.24 29.03 48.80
CA ALA A 242 -10.91 30.25 49.20
C ALA A 242 -11.44 30.14 50.65
N ASN A 243 -11.04 31.09 51.49
CA ASN A 243 -11.51 31.39 52.86
C ASN A 243 -11.42 30.28 53.92
N LEU A 244 -10.35 30.39 54.72
CA LEU A 244 -10.52 30.48 56.18
C LEU A 244 -10.75 31.96 56.55
N ALA A 245 -12.00 32.33 56.86
CA ALA A 245 -12.39 33.58 57.53
C ALA A 245 -13.80 33.42 58.11
#